data_AF-A0A7C1W6Y6-F1
#
_entry.id   AF-A0A7C1W6Y6-F1
#
_cell.length_a   1.000
_cell.length_b   1.000
_cell.length_c   1.000
_cell.angle_alpha   90.00
_cell.angle_beta   90.00
_cell.angle_gamma   90.00
#
_symmetry.space_group_name_H-M   'P 1'
#
loop_
_entity.id
_entity.type
_entity.pdbx_description
1 polymer ?
#
loop_
_entity_poly.entity_id
_entity_poly.type
_entity_poly.pdbx_seq_one_letter_code
_entity_poly.pdbx_strand_id
1 'polypeptide(L)'
;MNAAADKAHTGPQITAASPELSVWVSANAGTGKTRVLVNRIARLLLMGTAPERILCLTFTKAAAAEMANRLSERLGGWSVMTEKELAADILELTGRTADEDALKRARELFAETLDAPGGLMIRTIHSFCESLLGRFPLEAGIAPHFSVIDERTTGEMLADAHDRLLTDALDDPEGGASRNLNH
;
A
#
# COMPACT_ATOMS: atom_id res chain seq x y z
N MET A 1 -42.76 -17.57 17.86
CA MET A 1 -42.88 -16.15 18.27
C MET A 1 -41.64 -15.85 19.10
N ASN A 2 -40.64 -15.06 18.70
CA ASN A 2 -40.54 -13.95 17.73
C ASN A 2 -39.10 -14.06 17.17
N ALA A 3 -38.86 -14.43 15.91
CA ALA A 3 -38.73 -13.55 14.75
C ALA A 3 -37.86 -12.29 14.99
N ALA A 4 -36.75 -12.23 14.24
CA ALA A 4 -35.91 -11.07 13.96
C ALA A 4 -35.01 -10.53 15.09
N ALA A 5 -33.93 -11.25 15.38
CA ALA A 5 -32.71 -10.62 15.88
C ALA A 5 -31.50 -11.19 15.15
N ASP A 6 -30.69 -10.27 14.64
CA ASP A 6 -29.30 -10.45 14.22
C ASP A 6 -29.01 -10.99 12.81
N LYS A 7 -29.20 -10.11 11.81
CA LYS A 7 -28.35 -10.14 10.60
C LYS A 7 -27.10 -9.28 10.85
N ALA A 8 -26.22 -9.73 11.75
CA ALA A 8 -24.87 -9.21 11.82
C ALA A 8 -24.16 -9.53 10.48
N HIS A 9 -23.58 -8.53 9.82
CA HIS A 9 -22.82 -8.67 8.56
C HIS A 9 -21.59 -9.55 8.77
N THR A 10 -21.76 -10.88 8.80
CA THR A 10 -20.72 -11.84 9.16
C THR A 10 -20.14 -12.56 7.96
N GLY A 11 -18.83 -12.75 8.03
CA GLY A 11 -18.16 -13.93 7.50
C GLY A 11 -16.70 -13.63 7.17
N PRO A 12 -16.30 -13.43 5.90
CA PRO A 12 -14.88 -13.41 5.55
C PRO A 12 -14.23 -12.01 5.53
N GLN A 13 -14.93 -10.96 5.10
CA GLN A 13 -14.32 -9.64 4.86
C GLN A 13 -13.97 -8.89 6.15
N ILE A 14 -14.85 -8.90 7.15
CA ILE A 14 -14.55 -8.33 8.48
C ILE A 14 -13.38 -9.09 9.12
N THR A 15 -13.37 -10.42 9.00
CA THR A 15 -12.28 -11.26 9.50
C THR A 15 -10.96 -10.92 8.78
N ALA A 16 -10.97 -10.81 7.45
CA ALA A 16 -9.80 -10.43 6.66
C ALA A 16 -9.29 -9.01 6.99
N ALA A 17 -10.19 -8.09 7.32
CA ALA A 17 -9.81 -6.74 7.75
C ALA A 17 -9.32 -6.69 9.21
N SER A 18 -9.31 -7.80 9.97
CA SER A 18 -8.94 -7.82 11.38
C SER A 18 -7.44 -7.63 11.59
N PRO A 19 -6.99 -6.53 12.25
CA PRO A 19 -5.56 -6.23 12.41
C PRO A 19 -4.73 -7.30 13.13
N GLU A 20 -5.36 -8.10 13.98
CA GLU A 20 -4.71 -9.15 14.78
C GLU A 20 -4.33 -10.40 13.97
N LEU A 21 -4.83 -10.52 12.75
CA LEU A 21 -4.59 -11.68 11.89
C LEU A 21 -3.66 -11.32 10.73
N SER A 22 -2.70 -12.20 10.43
CA SER A 22 -2.04 -12.22 9.13
C SER A 22 -2.94 -12.99 8.15
N VAL A 23 -3.33 -12.35 7.05
CA VAL A 23 -4.34 -12.90 6.14
C VAL A 23 -3.87 -12.85 4.70
N TRP A 24 -4.24 -13.89 3.94
CA TRP A 24 -4.17 -13.89 2.49
C TRP A 24 -5.59 -13.83 1.93
N VAL A 25 -5.88 -12.83 1.09
CA VAL A 25 -7.21 -12.66 0.51
C VAL A 25 -7.15 -13.02 -0.97
N SER A 26 -7.63 -14.23 -1.30
CA SER A 26 -7.90 -14.62 -2.68
C SER A 26 -9.34 -14.25 -3.05
N ALA A 27 -9.52 -13.39 -4.05
CA ALA A 27 -10.84 -13.01 -4.51
C ALA A 27 -10.81 -12.56 -5.98
N ASN A 28 -11.90 -12.78 -6.72
CA ASN A 28 -12.01 -12.41 -8.13
C ASN A 28 -11.97 -10.86 -8.32
N ALA A 29 -11.84 -10.39 -9.56
CA ALA A 29 -11.99 -8.96 -9.85
C ALA A 29 -13.36 -8.46 -9.36
N GLY A 30 -13.42 -7.24 -8.80
CA GLY A 30 -14.67 -6.63 -8.34
C GLY A 30 -15.22 -7.11 -6.98
N THR A 31 -14.56 -8.05 -6.29
CA THR A 31 -15.07 -8.64 -5.02
C THR A 31 -14.72 -7.84 -3.75
N GLY A 32 -14.22 -6.60 -3.88
CA GLY A 32 -13.97 -5.73 -2.74
C GLY A 32 -12.63 -5.90 -2.01
N LYS A 33 -11.59 -6.49 -2.64
CA LYS A 33 -10.24 -6.58 -2.05
C LYS A 33 -9.69 -5.23 -1.57
N THR A 34 -9.85 -4.20 -2.40
CA THR A 34 -9.47 -2.82 -2.06
C THR A 34 -10.23 -2.32 -0.84
N ARG A 35 -11.54 -2.60 -0.75
CA ARG A 35 -12.36 -2.25 0.41
C ARG A 35 -11.88 -2.96 1.68
N VAL A 36 -11.49 -4.24 1.59
CA VAL A 36 -10.91 -4.97 2.73
C VAL A 36 -9.62 -4.32 3.22
N LEU A 37 -8.72 -3.91 2.31
CA LEU A 37 -7.48 -3.22 2.69
C LEU A 37 -7.73 -1.85 3.34
N VAL A 38 -8.61 -1.03 2.75
CA VAL A 38 -8.98 0.28 3.32
C VAL A 38 -9.62 0.10 4.69
N ASN A 39 -10.53 -0.87 4.84
CA ASN A 39 -11.14 -1.22 6.12
C ASN A 39 -10.08 -1.64 7.15
N ARG A 40 -9.07 -2.42 6.75
CA ARG A 40 -7.99 -2.85 7.64
C ARG A 40 -7.18 -1.66 8.15
N ILE A 41 -6.84 -0.70 7.28
CA ILE A 41 -6.12 0.51 7.68
C ILE A 41 -6.97 1.34 8.65
N ALA A 42 -8.24 1.58 8.33
CA ALA A 42 -9.15 2.31 9.21
C ALA A 42 -9.28 1.66 10.60
N ARG A 43 -9.28 0.33 10.68
CA ARG A 43 -9.29 -0.40 11.95
C ARG A 43 -7.99 -0.27 12.74
N LEU A 44 -6.83 -0.34 12.08
CA LEU A 44 -5.53 -0.10 12.74
C LEU A 44 -5.49 1.30 13.36
N LEU A 45 -5.97 2.31 12.63
CA LEU A 45 -6.05 3.70 13.09
C LEU A 45 -7.02 3.86 14.28
N LEU A 46 -8.21 3.25 14.22
CA LEU A 46 -9.17 3.22 15.33
C LEU A 46 -8.58 2.55 16.59
N MET A 47 -7.74 1.54 16.43
CA MET A 47 -7.02 0.89 17.54
C MET A 47 -5.86 1.74 18.10
N GLY A 48 -5.65 2.96 17.60
CA GLY A 48 -4.61 3.87 18.07
C GLY A 48 -3.24 3.67 17.41
N THR A 49 -3.16 2.92 16.30
CA THR A 49 -1.91 2.84 15.54
C THR A 49 -1.66 4.18 14.87
N ALA A 50 -0.51 4.80 15.13
CA ALA A 50 -0.12 6.04 14.47
C ALA A 50 -0.02 5.86 12.93
N PRO A 51 -0.50 6.82 12.11
CA PRO A 51 -0.54 6.69 10.65
C PRO A 51 0.80 6.31 10.02
N GLU A 52 1.90 6.91 10.47
CA GLU A 52 3.26 6.68 9.99
C GLU A 52 3.79 5.26 10.28
N ARG A 53 3.11 4.51 11.15
CA ARG A 53 3.44 3.11 11.47
C ARG A 53 2.69 2.10 10.59
N ILE A 54 1.86 2.56 9.66
CA ILE A 54 1.08 1.71 8.75
C ILE A 54 1.63 1.84 7.33
N LEU A 55 2.31 0.80 6.84
CA LEU A 55 2.77 0.72 5.45
C LEU A 55 1.79 -0.11 4.61
N CYS A 56 1.23 0.49 3.56
CA CYS A 56 0.41 -0.19 2.56
C CYS A 56 1.12 -0.14 1.21
N LEU A 57 1.40 -1.31 0.62
CA LEU A 57 2.07 -1.43 -0.66
C LEU A 57 1.12 -1.92 -1.75
N THR A 58 1.28 -1.38 -2.96
CA THR A 58 0.55 -1.82 -4.16
C THR A 58 1.44 -1.79 -5.40
N PHE A 59 0.93 -2.30 -6.52
CA PHE A 59 1.67 -2.37 -7.77
C PHE A 59 1.66 -1.06 -8.56
N THR A 60 0.54 -0.34 -8.56
CA THR A 60 0.36 0.83 -9.43
C THR A 60 0.14 2.12 -8.64
N LYS A 61 0.62 3.24 -9.19
CA LYS A 61 0.38 4.58 -8.61
C LYS A 61 -1.11 4.89 -8.52
N ALA A 62 -1.90 4.46 -9.53
CA ALA A 62 -3.34 4.61 -9.54
C ALA A 62 -4.02 3.88 -8.37
N ALA A 63 -3.64 2.63 -8.09
CA ALA A 63 -4.20 1.89 -6.97
C ALA A 63 -3.81 2.51 -5.62
N ALA A 64 -2.60 3.07 -5.49
CA ALA A 64 -2.17 3.75 -4.28
C ALA A 64 -3.03 5.00 -4.03
N ALA A 65 -3.21 5.83 -5.07
CA ALA A 65 -4.06 7.02 -5.01
C ALA A 65 -5.53 6.67 -4.72
N GLU A 66 -6.07 5.63 -5.36
CA GLU A 66 -7.44 5.17 -5.11
C GLU A 66 -7.64 4.77 -3.63
N MET A 67 -6.72 3.98 -3.08
CA MET A 67 -6.79 3.55 -1.67
C MET A 67 -6.67 4.74 -0.71
N ALA A 68 -5.75 5.67 -0.98
CA ALA A 68 -5.59 6.88 -0.18
C ALA A 68 -6.86 7.75 -0.19
N ASN A 69 -7.43 7.99 -1.37
CA ASN A 69 -8.67 8.77 -1.50
C ASN A 69 -9.83 8.11 -0.76
N ARG A 70 -10.04 6.80 -0.92
CA ARG A 70 -11.10 6.07 -0.21
C ARG A 70 -10.95 6.13 1.31
N LEU A 71 -9.72 6.06 1.81
CA LEU A 71 -9.45 6.18 3.25
C LEU A 71 -9.75 7.61 3.72
N SER A 72 -9.22 8.63 3.03
CA SER A 72 -9.44 10.03 3.35
C SER A 72 -10.92 10.42 3.31
N GLU A 73 -11.68 9.94 2.33
CA GLU A 73 -13.13 10.14 2.24
C GLU A 73 -13.86 9.58 3.46
N ARG A 74 -13.49 8.36 3.90
CA ARG A 74 -14.11 7.75 5.08
C ARG A 74 -13.79 8.51 6.36
N LEU A 75 -12.50 8.81 6.59
CA LEU A 75 -12.07 9.53 7.78
C LEU A 75 -12.65 10.95 7.82
N GLY A 76 -12.68 11.63 6.67
CA GLY A 76 -13.34 12.93 6.52
C GLY A 76 -14.83 12.84 6.85
N GLY A 77 -15.52 11.80 6.34
CA GLY A 77 -16.91 11.52 6.71
C GLY A 77 -17.11 11.37 8.22
N TRP A 78 -16.25 10.59 8.90
CA TRP A 78 -16.33 10.40 10.36
C TRP A 78 -16.25 11.69 11.17
N SER A 79 -15.46 12.67 10.69
CA SER A 79 -15.34 13.96 11.38
C SER A 79 -16.65 14.77 11.40
N VAL A 80 -17.52 14.59 10.39
CA VAL A 80 -18.75 15.40 10.21
C VAL A 80 -20.06 14.64 10.42
N MET A 81 -20.02 13.31 10.45
CA MET A 81 -21.20 12.46 10.68
C MET A 81 -21.85 12.75 12.04
N THR A 82 -23.17 12.55 12.11
CA THR A 82 -23.87 12.50 13.40
C THR A 82 -23.36 11.30 14.22
N GLU A 83 -23.53 11.34 15.53
CA GLU A 83 -23.08 10.26 16.42
C GLU A 83 -23.72 8.91 16.06
N LYS A 84 -25.01 8.92 15.70
CA LYS A 84 -25.74 7.71 15.28
C LYS A 84 -25.18 7.12 13.99
N GLU A 85 -24.86 7.95 13.00
CA GLU A 85 -24.27 7.51 11.73
C GLU A 85 -22.86 6.96 11.92
N LEU A 86 -22.05 7.67 12.71
CA LEU A 86 -20.68 7.26 13.02
C LEU A 86 -20.66 5.92 13.76
N ALA A 87 -21.50 5.76 14.78
CA ALA A 87 -21.63 4.50 15.52
C ALA A 87 -22.06 3.34 14.60
N ALA A 88 -22.96 3.60 13.65
CA ALA A 88 -23.39 2.60 12.67
C ALA A 88 -22.26 2.20 11.69
N ASP A 89 -21.48 3.17 11.18
CA ASP A 89 -20.36 2.87 10.27
C ASP A 89 -19.23 2.11 11.00
N ILE A 90 -18.91 2.47 12.25
CA ILE A 90 -17.92 1.74 13.06
C ILE A 90 -18.42 0.32 13.36
N LEU A 91 -19.70 0.13 13.63
CA LEU A 91 -20.29 -1.19 13.81
C LEU A 91 -20.18 -2.04 12.54
N GLU A 92 -20.45 -1.47 11.36
CA GLU A 92 -20.27 -2.16 10.08
C GLU A 92 -18.79 -2.51 9.82
N LEU A 93 -17.88 -1.58 10.14
CA LEU A 93 -16.45 -1.75 9.91
C LEU A 93 -15.82 -2.81 10.82
N THR A 94 -16.20 -2.82 12.10
CA THR A 94 -15.52 -3.60 13.15
C THR A 94 -16.31 -4.82 13.61
N GLY A 95 -17.62 -4.84 13.38
CA GLY A 95 -18.54 -5.82 13.97
C GLY A 95 -18.78 -5.60 15.47
N ARG A 96 -18.36 -4.45 16.04
CA ARG A 96 -18.49 -4.11 17.46
C ARG A 96 -19.12 -2.73 17.62
N THR A 97 -19.92 -2.56 18.68
CA THR A 97 -20.47 -1.24 19.04
C THR A 97 -19.34 -0.31 19.48
N ALA A 98 -19.34 0.92 18.99
CA ALA A 98 -18.39 1.95 19.41
C ALA A 98 -18.77 2.48 20.80
N ASP A 99 -17.79 2.63 21.68
CA ASP A 99 -17.90 3.41 22.92
C ASP A 99 -17.56 4.90 22.65
N GLU A 100 -17.70 5.75 23.67
CA GLU A 100 -17.43 7.19 23.57
C GLU A 100 -15.99 7.48 23.13
N ASP A 101 -15.02 6.71 23.61
CA ASP A 101 -13.60 6.86 23.26
C ASP A 101 -13.35 6.52 21.78
N ALA A 102 -13.95 5.43 21.26
CA ALA A 102 -13.86 5.07 19.86
C ALA A 102 -14.50 6.12 18.95
N LEU A 103 -15.65 6.69 19.36
CA LEU A 103 -16.32 7.76 18.61
C LEU A 103 -15.46 9.03 18.57
N LYS A 104 -14.89 9.43 19.72
CA LYS A 104 -13.97 10.57 19.79
C LYS A 104 -12.74 10.35 18.91
N ARG A 105 -12.09 9.18 19.06
CA ARG A 105 -10.95 8.77 18.24
C ARG A 105 -11.26 8.90 16.75
N ALA A 106 -12.39 8.34 16.31
CA ALA A 106 -12.80 8.35 14.91
C ALA A 106 -12.93 9.77 14.34
N ARG A 107 -13.39 10.73 15.14
CA ARG A 107 -13.50 12.14 14.72
C ARG A 107 -12.15 12.83 14.54
N GLU A 108 -11.16 12.45 15.34
CA GLU A 108 -9.82 13.04 15.30
C GLU A 108 -8.94 12.47 14.18
N LEU A 109 -9.26 11.27 13.70
CA LEU A 109 -8.42 10.54 12.74
C LEU A 109 -8.15 11.28 11.44
N PHE A 110 -9.13 12.02 10.90
CA PHE A 110 -8.91 12.77 9.66
C PHE A 110 -7.80 13.82 9.82
N ALA A 111 -7.89 14.64 10.86
CA ALA A 111 -6.89 15.66 11.17
C ALA A 111 -5.52 15.03 11.47
N GLU A 112 -5.48 13.97 12.28
CA GLU A 112 -4.23 13.27 12.59
C GLU A 112 -3.54 12.72 11.34
N THR A 113 -4.30 12.17 10.38
CA THR A 113 -3.71 11.66 9.14
C THR A 113 -3.19 12.76 8.20
N LEU A 114 -3.75 13.97 8.27
CA LEU A 114 -3.26 15.13 7.53
C LEU A 114 -1.99 15.70 8.14
N ASP A 115 -1.90 15.71 9.47
CA ASP A 115 -0.76 16.25 10.22
C ASP A 115 0.38 15.22 10.40
N ALA A 116 0.15 13.96 10.04
CA ALA A 116 1.15 12.90 10.14
C ALA A 116 2.42 13.23 9.34
N PRO A 117 3.62 13.20 9.96
CA PRO A 117 4.87 13.44 9.26
C PRO A 117 5.09 12.42 8.14
N GLY A 118 5.19 12.90 6.89
CA GLY A 118 5.29 12.04 5.71
C GLY A 118 3.95 11.47 5.21
N GLY A 119 2.85 11.79 5.89
CA GLY A 119 1.50 11.40 5.53
C GLY A 119 1.22 9.89 5.66
N LEU A 120 0.07 9.48 5.14
CA LEU A 120 -0.28 8.07 5.03
C LEU A 120 0.66 7.33 4.07
N MET A 121 1.30 6.27 4.55
CA MET A 121 2.28 5.50 3.78
C MET A 121 1.63 4.45 2.87
N ILE A 122 0.78 4.93 1.95
CA ILE A 122 0.17 4.12 0.88
C ILE A 122 0.97 4.35 -0.41
N ARG A 123 1.81 3.38 -0.78
CA ARG A 123 2.86 3.57 -1.79
C ARG A 123 2.93 2.40 -2.77
N THR A 124 3.60 2.61 -3.90
CA THR A 124 3.98 1.47 -4.75
C THR A 124 5.20 0.77 -4.18
N ILE A 125 5.39 -0.51 -4.52
CA ILE A 125 6.60 -1.28 -4.16
C ILE A 125 7.86 -0.53 -4.62
N HIS A 126 7.90 -0.06 -5.88
CA HIS A 126 9.02 0.69 -6.44
C HIS A 126 9.36 1.94 -5.61
N SER A 127 8.37 2.80 -5.36
CA SER A 127 8.61 4.04 -4.60
C SER A 127 9.03 3.79 -3.15
N PHE A 128 8.57 2.68 -2.55
CA PHE A 128 9.03 2.25 -1.24
C PHE A 128 10.51 1.82 -1.29
N CYS A 129 10.88 0.95 -2.23
CA CYS A 129 12.26 0.48 -2.40
C CYS A 129 13.22 1.64 -2.71
N GLU A 130 12.86 2.55 -3.62
CA GLU A 130 13.63 3.76 -3.93
C GLU A 130 13.89 4.60 -2.68
N SER A 131 12.84 4.82 -1.87
CA SER A 131 12.94 5.56 -0.62
C SER A 131 13.77 4.85 0.45
N LEU A 132 13.79 3.52 0.46
CA LEU A 132 14.59 2.74 1.39
C LEU A 132 16.07 2.80 1.01
N LEU A 133 16.37 2.58 -0.28
CA LEU A 133 17.72 2.68 -0.84
C LEU A 133 18.31 4.08 -0.65
N GLY A 134 17.51 5.13 -0.85
CA GLY A 134 17.95 6.51 -0.62
C GLY A 134 18.26 6.86 0.84
N ARG A 135 17.71 6.11 1.81
CA ARG A 135 18.01 6.31 3.24
C ARG A 135 19.29 5.60 3.69
N PHE A 136 19.69 4.53 3.01
CA PHE A 136 20.84 3.69 3.34
C PHE A 136 21.69 3.37 2.11
N PRO A 137 22.19 4.40 1.38
CA PRO A 137 22.86 4.18 0.10
C PRO A 137 24.20 3.46 0.26
N LEU A 138 24.93 3.71 1.34
CA LEU A 138 26.23 3.08 1.60
C LEU A 138 26.08 1.59 1.89
N GLU A 139 25.11 1.22 2.70
CA GLU A 139 24.77 -0.17 3.04
C GLU A 139 24.26 -0.93 1.82
N ALA A 140 23.55 -0.25 0.91
CA ALA A 140 23.09 -0.82 -0.34
C ALA A 140 24.18 -0.88 -1.44
N GLY A 141 25.38 -0.32 -1.19
CA GLY A 141 26.47 -0.27 -2.17
C GLY A 141 26.17 0.62 -3.38
N ILE A 142 25.30 1.63 -3.23
CA ILE A 142 24.91 2.56 -4.28
C ILE A 142 25.40 3.99 -3.98
N ALA A 143 25.43 4.83 -5.02
CA ALA A 143 25.78 6.23 -4.86
C ALA A 143 24.72 6.98 -4.00
N PRO A 144 25.13 7.86 -3.06
CA PRO A 144 24.21 8.64 -2.22
C PRO A 144 23.19 9.53 -2.96
N HIS A 145 23.43 9.82 -4.23
CA HIS A 145 22.56 10.63 -5.09
C HIS A 145 22.14 9.86 -6.35
N PHE A 146 21.85 8.56 -6.21
CA PHE A 146 21.35 7.78 -7.34
C PHE A 146 20.03 8.37 -7.85
N SER A 147 19.84 8.34 -9.15
CA SER A 147 18.58 8.64 -9.80
C SER A 147 18.02 7.37 -10.43
N VAL A 148 16.71 7.23 -10.39
CA VAL A 148 16.03 6.20 -11.16
C VAL A 148 16.05 6.64 -12.62
N ILE A 149 16.61 5.79 -13.48
CA ILE A 149 16.71 6.04 -14.91
C ILE A 149 15.32 5.85 -15.52
N ASP A 150 14.93 6.74 -16.44
CA ASP A 150 13.67 6.59 -17.15
C ASP A 150 13.72 5.42 -18.16
N GLU A 151 12.56 4.94 -18.61
CA GLU A 151 12.49 3.78 -19.53
C GLU A 151 13.20 4.02 -20.86
N ARG A 152 13.21 5.26 -21.37
CA ARG A 152 13.89 5.61 -22.62
C ARG A 152 15.39 5.52 -22.45
N THR A 153 15.96 6.15 -21.42
CA THR A 153 17.39 6.07 -21.14
C THR A 153 17.83 4.66 -20.77
N THR A 154 16.97 3.88 -20.10
CA THR A 154 17.23 2.45 -19.86
C THR A 154 17.38 1.70 -21.18
N GLY A 155 16.48 1.93 -22.15
CA GLY A 155 16.56 1.33 -23.48
C GLY A 155 17.82 1.74 -24.25
N GLU A 156 18.18 3.02 -24.22
CA GLU A 156 19.41 3.54 -24.83
C GLU A 156 20.66 2.89 -24.24
N MET A 157 20.76 2.82 -22.90
CA MET A 157 21.91 2.20 -22.23
C MET A 157 22.01 0.69 -22.48
N LEU A 158 20.87 0.00 -22.60
CA LEU A 158 20.86 -1.43 -22.90
C LEU A 158 21.32 -1.70 -24.34
N ALA A 159 20.89 -0.86 -25.29
CA ALA A 159 21.34 -0.94 -26.68
C ALA A 159 22.86 -0.68 -26.79
N ASP A 160 23.36 0.37 -26.13
CA ASP A 160 24.79 0.67 -26.09
C ASP A 160 25.61 -0.46 -25.45
N ALA A 161 25.11 -1.07 -24.37
CA ALA A 161 25.77 -2.20 -23.73
C ALA A 161 25.78 -3.45 -24.62
N HIS A 162 24.71 -3.68 -25.37
CA HIS A 162 24.60 -4.76 -26.33
C HIS A 162 25.58 -4.60 -27.51
N ASP A 163 25.66 -3.40 -28.08
CA ASP A 163 26.55 -3.11 -29.21
C ASP A 163 28.04 -3.22 -28.81
N ARG A 164 28.39 -2.83 -27.58
CA ARG A 164 29.73 -3.05 -27.02
C ARG A 164 30.04 -4.53 -26.87
N LEU A 165 29.12 -5.31 -26.31
CA LEU A 165 29.28 -6.76 -26.16
C LEU A 165 29.52 -7.44 -27.51
N LEU A 166 28.76 -7.05 -28.55
CA LEU A 166 28.92 -7.59 -29.90
C LEU A 166 30.25 -7.19 -30.52
N THR A 167 30.68 -5.94 -30.35
CA THR A 167 31.96 -5.46 -30.87
C THR A 167 33.12 -6.19 -30.20
N ASP A 168 33.12 -6.29 -28.87
CA ASP A 168 34.13 -7.02 -28.10
C ASP A 168 34.20 -8.50 -28.53
N ALA A 169 33.06 -9.11 -28.87
CA ALA A 169 33.01 -10.49 -29.34
C ALA A 169 33.55 -10.69 -30.76
N LEU A 170 33.39 -9.69 -31.64
CA LEU A 170 33.95 -9.73 -32.99
C LEU A 170 35.47 -9.49 -32.97
N ASP A 171 35.95 -8.64 -32.06
CA ASP A 171 37.38 -8.30 -31.93
C ASP A 171 38.19 -9.38 -31.18
N ASP A 172 37.56 -10.18 -30.30
CA ASP A 172 38.16 -11.35 -29.65
C ASP A 172 37.32 -12.63 -29.86
N PRO A 173 37.45 -13.32 -31.01
CA PRO A 173 36.63 -14.47 -31.35
C PRO A 173 36.78 -15.68 -30.40
N GLU A 174 37.90 -15.78 -29.68
CA GLU A 174 38.14 -16.85 -28.71
C GLU A 174 37.82 -16.45 -27.25
N GLY A 175 37.48 -15.18 -27.04
CA GLY A 175 37.15 -14.59 -25.75
C GLY A 175 35.85 -15.10 -25.12
N GLY A 176 35.70 -14.84 -23.82
CA GLY A 176 34.56 -15.32 -23.02
C GLY A 176 33.20 -14.81 -23.49
N ALA A 177 33.12 -13.61 -24.05
CA ALA A 177 31.89 -13.04 -24.61
C ALA A 177 31.44 -13.79 -25.89
N SER A 178 32.38 -14.07 -26.79
CA SER A 178 32.17 -14.79 -28.06
C SER A 178 31.73 -16.24 -27.87
N ARG A 179 32.23 -16.90 -26.82
CA ARG A 179 31.80 -18.26 -26.46
C ARG A 179 30.37 -18.34 -25.95
N ASN A 180 29.86 -17.27 -25.31
CA ASN A 180 28.49 -17.23 -24.78
C ASN A 180 27.44 -16.79 -25.82
N LEU A 181 27.85 -16.11 -26.89
CA LEU A 181 26.95 -15.68 -27.98
C LEU A 181 26.72 -16.76 -29.06
N ASN A 182 27.56 -17.80 -29.10
CA ASN A 182 27.49 -18.91 -30.06
C ASN A 182 26.64 -20.11 -29.55
N HIS A 183 25.92 -19.96 -28.44
CA HIS A 183 24.99 -20.94 -27.85
C HIS A 183 23.61 -20.33 -27.66
#